data_AF-A0A356J7Q2-F1
#
_entry.id   AF-A0A356J7Q2-F1
#
_cell.length_a   1.000
_cell.length_b   1.000
_cell.length_c   1.000
_cell.angle_alpha   90.00
_cell.angle_beta   90.00
_cell.angle_gamma   90.00
#
_symmetry.space_group_name_H-M   'P 1'
#
loop_
_entity.id
_entity.type
_entity.pdbx_description
1 polymer ?
#
loop_
_entity_poly.entity_id
_entity_poly.type
_entity_poly.pdbx_seq_one_letter_code
_entity_poly.pdbx_strand_id
1 'polypeptide(L)'
;MNVFDESPSERPLFFQKRFLMIAGAMVVFILLIFFVWNVVSHRNETKQQEGLVKQATAELEKALALCQKSDDPTGCAQTKIGETAIRIGAAIICTKLDGEAKDNCVLGTALEHGQIKDCDLMEDKEGKTSCEDAVYQRLAYEENHLDYCNKMESSLGKDRCLDGVSYQIAVKQGCGEKTGIEPSVCEAIQTLERVIASQDPSQCMNIFQENDRSVCLEAIGSGDRDHDDLTGDQETRFGTSDTNPDTDGDGLTDKDEIMVWGTNPLVSDSDGDHFTDAEEVQGGYNPLGAGRL
;
A
#
# COMPACT_ATOMS: atom_id res chain seq x y z
N MET A 1 -1.69 -33.77 -77.33
CA MET A 1 -0.48 -33.11 -77.84
C MET A 1 0.23 -32.45 -76.67
N ASN A 2 1.55 -32.63 -76.62
CA ASN A 2 2.50 -32.23 -75.58
C ASN A 2 2.33 -30.79 -75.06
N VAL A 3 2.83 -30.52 -73.85
CA VAL A 3 3.98 -29.59 -73.63
C VAL A 3 4.33 -29.48 -72.14
N PHE A 4 5.58 -29.89 -71.86
CA PHE A 4 6.57 -29.37 -70.91
C PHE A 4 6.44 -29.64 -69.40
N ASP A 5 7.19 -30.68 -69.04
CA ASP A 5 8.04 -30.82 -67.85
C ASP A 5 8.96 -29.58 -67.68
N GLU A 6 8.87 -28.90 -66.54
CA GLU A 6 9.90 -27.99 -66.03
C GLU A 6 10.40 -28.52 -64.69
N SER A 7 11.60 -29.12 -64.72
CA SER A 7 12.38 -29.45 -63.53
C SER A 7 12.92 -28.17 -62.86
N PRO A 8 12.72 -27.97 -61.55
CA PRO A 8 13.45 -26.94 -60.83
C PRO A 8 14.87 -27.43 -60.50
N SER A 9 15.85 -26.65 -60.95
CA SER A 9 17.28 -26.80 -60.72
C SER A 9 17.64 -27.09 -59.25
N GLU A 10 18.34 -28.20 -59.02
CA GLU A 10 19.00 -28.49 -57.74
C GLU A 10 20.07 -27.43 -57.44
N ARG A 11 19.84 -26.59 -56.42
CA ARG A 11 20.90 -25.75 -55.84
C ARG A 11 21.86 -26.66 -55.05
N PRO A 12 23.18 -26.57 -55.23
CA PRO A 12 24.11 -27.52 -54.64
C PRO A 12 24.09 -27.44 -53.10
N LEU A 13 23.79 -28.59 -52.48
CA LEU A 13 23.71 -28.86 -51.03
C LEU A 13 24.91 -28.33 -50.21
N PHE A 14 26.02 -28.05 -50.88
CA PHE A 14 27.27 -27.55 -50.31
C PHE A 14 27.17 -26.11 -49.79
N PHE A 15 26.35 -25.26 -50.43
CA PHE A 15 26.25 -23.84 -50.05
C PHE A 15 25.39 -23.65 -48.80
N GLN A 16 24.33 -24.45 -48.63
CA GLN A 16 23.45 -24.41 -47.45
C GLN A 16 24.17 -24.82 -46.16
N LYS A 17 25.00 -25.87 -46.18
CA LYS A 17 25.71 -26.34 -44.96
C LYS A 17 26.76 -25.35 -44.48
N ARG A 18 27.47 -24.68 -45.41
CA ARG A 18 28.43 -23.62 -45.06
C ARG A 18 27.74 -22.38 -44.50
N PHE A 19 26.60 -21.98 -45.06
CA PHE A 19 25.83 -20.86 -44.55
C PHE A 19 25.27 -21.12 -43.13
N LEU A 20 24.76 -22.33 -42.87
CA LEU A 20 24.29 -22.76 -41.54
C LEU A 20 25.42 -22.79 -40.49
N MET A 21 26.61 -23.26 -40.85
CA MET A 21 27.78 -23.27 -39.96
C MET A 21 28.27 -21.86 -39.63
N ILE A 22 28.31 -20.96 -40.61
CA ILE A 22 28.72 -19.56 -40.42
C ILE A 22 27.65 -18.80 -39.60
N ALA A 23 26.37 -19.02 -39.87
CA ALA A 23 25.27 -18.44 -39.08
C ALA A 23 25.29 -18.93 -37.62
N GLY A 24 25.52 -20.23 -37.40
CA GLY A 24 25.68 -20.79 -36.06
C GLY A 24 26.88 -20.20 -35.30
N ALA A 25 28.02 -20.04 -35.97
CA ALA A 25 29.20 -19.39 -35.39
C ALA A 25 28.97 -17.92 -35.04
N MET A 26 28.21 -17.18 -35.88
CA MET A 26 27.84 -15.78 -35.60
C MET A 26 26.90 -15.67 -34.39
N VAL A 27 25.91 -16.56 -34.25
CA VAL A 27 25.01 -16.57 -33.07
C VAL A 27 25.81 -16.85 -31.80
N VAL A 28 26.70 -17.85 -31.81
CA VAL A 28 27.56 -18.15 -30.66
C VAL A 28 28.46 -16.96 -30.32
N PHE A 29 29.03 -16.29 -31.32
CA PHE A 29 29.87 -15.11 -31.11
C PHE A 29 29.09 -13.93 -30.51
N ILE A 30 27.87 -13.68 -30.98
CA ILE A 30 26.97 -12.64 -30.44
C ILE A 30 26.59 -12.96 -28.99
N LEU A 31 26.25 -14.22 -28.69
CA LEU A 31 25.95 -14.66 -27.32
C LEU A 31 27.16 -14.51 -26.39
N LEU A 32 28.38 -14.79 -26.87
CA LEU A 32 29.61 -14.56 -26.11
C LEU A 32 29.87 -13.08 -25.86
N ILE A 33 29.67 -12.21 -26.86
CA ILE A 33 29.78 -10.76 -26.68
C ILE A 33 28.76 -10.27 -25.65
N PHE A 34 27.50 -10.70 -25.75
CA PHE A 34 26.44 -10.32 -24.80
C PHE A 34 26.76 -10.81 -23.39
N PHE A 35 27.26 -12.05 -23.25
CA PHE A 35 27.68 -12.60 -21.96
C PHE A 35 28.85 -11.81 -21.36
N VAL A 36 29.89 -11.53 -22.15
CA VAL A 36 31.04 -10.73 -21.69
C VAL A 36 30.60 -9.31 -21.33
N TRP A 37 29.74 -8.68 -22.14
CA TRP A 37 29.21 -7.35 -21.85
C TRP A 37 28.39 -7.33 -20.56
N ASN A 38 27.52 -8.32 -20.35
CA ASN A 38 26.73 -8.47 -19.12
C ASN A 38 27.63 -8.65 -17.88
N VAL A 39 28.64 -9.53 -17.97
CA VAL A 39 29.63 -9.73 -16.88
C VAL A 39 30.42 -8.45 -16.58
N VAL A 40 30.83 -7.71 -17.62
CA VAL A 40 31.55 -6.43 -17.45
C VAL A 40 30.65 -5.35 -16.87
N SER A 41 29.39 -5.25 -17.32
CA SER A 41 28.39 -4.32 -16.80
C SER A 41 28.18 -4.54 -15.31
N HIS A 42 27.95 -5.79 -14.91
CA HIS A 42 27.69 -6.13 -13.51
C HIS A 42 28.92 -5.90 -12.61
N ARG A 43 30.14 -6.13 -13.14
CA ARG A 43 31.39 -5.77 -12.46
C ARG A 43 31.59 -4.26 -12.30
N ASN A 44 31.08 -3.46 -13.23
CA ASN A 44 31.17 -2.01 -13.12
C ASN A 44 30.17 -1.46 -12.09
N GLU A 45 28.94 -1.99 -12.08
CA GLU A 45 27.91 -1.66 -11.08
C GLU A 45 28.41 -1.96 -9.65
N THR A 46 28.95 -3.16 -9.43
CA THR A 46 29.51 -3.55 -8.12
C THR A 46 30.65 -2.65 -7.67
N LYS A 47 31.59 -2.28 -8.56
CA LYS A 47 32.66 -1.34 -8.23
C LYS A 47 32.15 0.07 -7.91
N GLN A 48 31.12 0.52 -8.62
CA GLN A 48 30.49 1.81 -8.37
C GLN A 48 29.82 1.84 -7.00
N GLN A 49 29.09 0.76 -6.65
CA GLN A 49 28.43 0.61 -5.37
C GLN A 49 29.43 0.50 -4.22
N GLU A 50 30.54 -0.24 -4.38
CA GLU A 50 31.64 -0.27 -3.41
C GLU A 50 32.27 1.13 -3.17
N GLY A 51 32.42 1.93 -4.23
CA GLY A 51 32.93 3.30 -4.14
C GLY A 51 32.00 4.21 -3.33
N LEU A 52 30.70 4.14 -3.60
CA LEU A 52 29.67 4.89 -2.88
C LEU A 52 29.63 4.51 -1.40
N VAL A 53 29.67 3.21 -1.09
CA VAL A 53 29.71 2.72 0.29
C VAL A 53 30.94 3.23 1.02
N LYS A 54 32.13 3.18 0.41
CA LYS A 54 33.37 3.71 1.01
C LYS A 54 33.32 5.21 1.29
N GLN A 55 32.74 5.99 0.38
CA GLN A 55 32.61 7.43 0.60
C GLN A 55 31.62 7.71 1.74
N ALA A 56 30.46 7.05 1.73
CA ALA A 56 29.43 7.23 2.73
C ALA A 56 29.89 6.81 4.13
N THR A 57 30.68 5.74 4.25
CA THR A 57 31.25 5.32 5.55
C THR A 57 32.28 6.32 6.08
N ALA A 58 33.10 6.91 5.22
CA ALA A 58 34.03 7.97 5.62
C ALA A 58 33.31 9.25 6.08
N GLU A 59 32.19 9.60 5.45
CA GLU A 59 31.32 10.71 5.89
C GLU A 59 30.66 10.39 7.24
N LEU A 60 30.19 9.15 7.42
CA LEU A 60 29.61 8.69 8.67
C LEU A 60 30.60 8.78 9.83
N GLU A 61 31.85 8.36 9.64
CA GLU A 61 32.87 8.47 10.71
C GLU A 61 33.08 9.92 11.17
N LYS A 62 33.08 10.88 10.23
CA LYS A 62 33.15 12.31 10.58
C LYS A 62 31.91 12.76 11.35
N ALA A 63 30.73 12.32 10.95
CA ALA A 63 29.48 12.63 11.64
C ALA A 63 29.46 12.05 13.06
N LEU A 64 29.92 10.81 13.24
CA LEU A 64 30.02 10.17 14.55
C LEU A 64 31.00 10.90 15.49
N ALA A 65 32.11 11.44 14.95
CA ALA A 65 33.02 12.28 15.74
C ALA A 65 32.38 13.60 16.21
N LEU A 66 31.41 14.14 15.46
CA LEU A 66 30.62 15.30 15.88
C LEU A 66 29.59 14.92 16.94
N CYS A 67 28.95 13.76 16.83
CA CYS A 67 27.99 13.26 17.82
C CYS A 67 28.59 13.14 19.22
N GLN A 68 29.88 12.80 19.35
CA GLN A 68 30.58 12.75 20.65
C GLN A 68 30.57 14.09 21.42
N LYS A 69 30.33 15.21 20.74
CA LYS A 69 30.27 16.55 21.33
C LYS A 69 28.84 17.06 21.52
N SER A 70 27.83 16.24 21.21
CA SER A 70 26.42 16.61 21.33
C SER A 70 25.88 16.31 22.73
N ASP A 71 24.72 16.90 23.06
CA ASP A 71 24.04 16.69 24.34
C ASP A 71 23.54 15.24 24.53
N ASP A 72 23.27 14.53 23.42
CA ASP A 72 22.94 13.10 23.40
C ASP A 72 23.79 12.35 22.35
N PRO A 73 25.00 11.90 22.72
CA PRO A 73 25.91 11.20 21.81
C PRO A 73 25.33 9.89 21.26
N THR A 74 24.55 9.16 22.07
CA THR A 74 24.01 7.85 21.70
C THR A 74 22.88 8.02 20.69
N GLY A 75 21.90 8.87 20.97
CA GLY A 75 20.81 9.16 20.04
C GLY A 75 21.32 9.75 18.73
N CYS A 76 22.28 10.69 18.79
CA CYS A 76 22.91 11.23 17.59
C CYS A 76 23.59 10.15 16.74
N ALA A 77 24.34 9.23 17.36
CA ALA A 77 25.00 8.15 16.65
C ALA A 77 23.99 7.19 16.00
N GLN A 78 22.94 6.80 16.73
CA GLN A 78 21.86 5.95 16.23
C GLN A 78 21.20 6.56 14.99
N THR A 79 20.79 7.83 15.06
CA THR A 79 20.19 8.54 13.92
C THR A 79 21.13 8.60 12.73
N LYS A 80 22.40 8.98 12.92
CA LYS A 80 23.35 9.12 11.80
C LYS A 80 23.67 7.79 11.14
N ILE A 81 23.76 6.71 11.93
CA ILE A 81 23.96 5.35 11.41
C ILE A 81 22.74 4.92 10.60
N GLY A 82 21.53 5.07 11.15
CA GLY A 82 20.27 4.72 10.48
C GLY A 82 20.07 5.48 9.16
N GLU A 83 20.16 6.80 9.20
CA GLU A 83 20.04 7.67 8.01
C GLU A 83 21.06 7.27 6.92
N THR A 84 22.29 6.94 7.31
CA THR A 84 23.33 6.55 6.35
C THR A 84 23.05 5.19 5.74
N ALA A 85 22.66 4.20 6.55
CA ALA A 85 22.33 2.85 6.09
C ALA A 85 21.18 2.88 5.07
N ILE A 86 20.10 3.59 5.40
CA ILE A 86 18.93 3.78 4.52
C ILE A 86 19.34 4.54 3.26
N ARG A 87 20.06 5.67 3.37
CA ARG A 87 20.41 6.49 2.19
C ARG A 87 21.17 5.70 1.12
N ILE A 88 22.03 4.76 1.51
CA ILE A 88 22.88 4.03 0.56
C ILE A 88 22.47 2.57 0.34
N GLY A 89 21.42 2.10 1.03
CA GLY A 89 20.94 0.73 0.94
C GLY A 89 21.96 -0.29 1.43
N ALA A 90 22.62 -0.03 2.57
CA ALA A 90 23.63 -0.91 3.15
C ALA A 90 23.32 -1.24 4.62
N ALA A 91 22.44 -2.21 4.85
CA ALA A 91 22.02 -2.59 6.20
C ALA A 91 23.16 -3.13 7.07
N ILE A 92 24.26 -3.60 6.47
CA ILE A 92 25.46 -4.00 7.22
C ILE A 92 26.00 -2.89 8.13
N ILE A 93 25.76 -1.62 7.80
CA ILE A 93 26.15 -0.48 8.65
C ILE A 93 25.39 -0.50 9.98
N CYS A 94 24.16 -1.01 10.01
CA CYS A 94 23.35 -1.13 11.21
C CYS A 94 23.98 -2.04 12.27
N THR A 95 24.94 -2.91 11.92
CA THR A 95 25.71 -3.72 12.89
C THR A 95 26.58 -2.90 13.85
N LYS A 96 26.70 -1.58 13.63
CA LYS A 96 27.30 -0.64 14.58
C LYS A 96 26.36 -0.25 15.72
N LEU A 97 25.09 -0.66 15.67
CA LEU A 97 24.07 -0.47 16.69
C LEU A 97 23.78 -1.81 17.37
N ASP A 98 23.11 -1.73 18.51
CA ASP A 98 22.67 -2.90 19.30
C ASP A 98 21.18 -2.81 19.63
N GLY A 99 20.58 -3.96 19.91
CA GLY A 99 19.18 -4.09 20.32
C GLY A 99 18.18 -3.47 19.34
N GLU A 100 17.13 -2.85 19.87
CA GLU A 100 16.03 -2.27 19.08
C GLU A 100 16.51 -1.24 18.04
N ALA A 101 17.56 -0.46 18.35
CA ALA A 101 18.10 0.52 17.41
C ALA A 101 18.72 -0.14 16.17
N LYS A 102 19.36 -1.30 16.33
CA LYS A 102 19.87 -2.11 15.21
C LYS A 102 18.72 -2.65 14.38
N ASP A 103 17.71 -3.22 15.04
CA ASP A 103 16.57 -3.83 14.35
C ASP A 103 15.77 -2.79 13.56
N ASN A 104 15.48 -1.63 14.15
CA ASN A 104 14.82 -0.53 13.45
C ASN A 104 15.64 -0.01 12.24
N CYS A 105 16.97 0.06 12.37
CA CYS A 105 17.86 0.43 11.27
C CYS A 105 17.83 -0.59 10.12
N VAL A 106 17.90 -1.89 10.46
CA VAL A 106 17.84 -2.99 9.48
C VAL A 106 16.49 -2.98 8.77
N LEU A 107 15.39 -2.92 9.53
CA LEU A 107 14.03 -2.87 8.99
C LEU A 107 13.84 -1.69 8.03
N GLY A 108 14.23 -0.48 8.45
CA GLY A 108 14.10 0.72 7.62
C GLY A 108 14.90 0.61 6.32
N THR A 109 16.10 0.05 6.37
CA THR A 109 16.95 -0.12 5.18
C THR A 109 16.39 -1.19 4.24
N ALA A 110 15.98 -2.33 4.79
CA ALA A 110 15.40 -3.44 4.05
C ALA A 110 14.10 -3.03 3.35
N LEU A 111 13.24 -2.28 4.06
CA LEU A 111 12.01 -1.73 3.51
C LEU A 111 12.31 -0.75 2.39
N GLU A 112 13.12 0.29 2.61
CA GLU A 112 13.37 1.34 1.60
C GLU A 112 13.89 0.76 0.28
N HIS A 113 14.78 -0.24 0.34
CA HIS A 113 15.44 -0.81 -0.84
C HIS A 113 14.86 -2.15 -1.31
N GLY A 114 13.85 -2.69 -0.65
CA GLY A 114 13.28 -4.00 -0.97
C GLY A 114 14.24 -5.18 -0.77
N GLN A 115 15.27 -5.03 0.07
CA GLN A 115 16.32 -6.03 0.26
C GLN A 115 15.99 -7.01 1.40
N ILE A 116 15.23 -8.05 1.10
CA ILE A 116 14.78 -9.06 2.09
C ILE A 116 15.95 -9.67 2.87
N LYS A 117 17.09 -9.90 2.22
CA LYS A 117 18.29 -10.49 2.86
C LYS A 117 18.87 -9.63 3.96
N ASP A 118 18.58 -8.33 3.99
CA ASP A 118 19.05 -7.46 5.07
C ASP A 118 18.45 -7.88 6.42
N CYS A 119 17.24 -8.46 6.42
CA CYS A 119 16.60 -9.00 7.63
C CYS A 119 17.40 -10.14 8.29
N ASP A 120 18.33 -10.80 7.58
CA ASP A 120 19.24 -11.81 8.17
C ASP A 120 20.18 -11.22 9.25
N LEU A 121 20.30 -9.89 9.32
CA LEU A 121 21.12 -9.20 10.32
C LEU A 121 20.44 -9.10 11.70
N MET A 122 19.15 -9.41 11.79
CA MET A 122 18.40 -9.49 13.05
C MET A 122 18.68 -10.80 13.77
N GLU A 123 18.89 -10.72 15.08
CA GLU A 123 19.22 -11.89 15.91
C GLU A 123 17.99 -12.66 16.34
N ASP A 124 16.89 -11.94 16.61
CA ASP A 124 15.63 -12.52 17.03
C ASP A 124 14.84 -13.06 15.83
N LYS A 125 14.29 -14.27 15.99
CA LYS A 125 13.54 -14.94 14.92
C LYS A 125 12.24 -14.21 14.60
N GLU A 126 11.54 -13.72 15.63
CA GLU A 126 10.26 -13.02 15.45
C GLU A 126 10.49 -11.68 14.75
N GLY A 127 11.51 -10.92 15.17
CA GLY A 127 11.95 -9.69 14.51
C GLY A 127 12.34 -9.91 13.06
N LYS A 128 13.13 -10.96 12.78
CA LYS A 128 13.47 -11.34 11.41
C LYS A 128 12.24 -11.64 10.56
N THR A 129 11.34 -12.49 11.04
CA THR A 129 10.11 -12.84 10.31
C THR A 129 9.24 -11.61 10.07
N SER A 130 9.09 -10.74 11.08
CA SER A 130 8.36 -9.48 10.93
C SER A 130 9.00 -8.55 9.90
N CYS A 131 10.34 -8.51 9.82
CA CYS A 131 11.07 -7.75 8.82
C CYS A 131 10.83 -8.29 7.41
N GLU A 132 10.97 -9.61 7.23
CA GLU A 132 10.74 -10.26 5.93
C GLU A 132 9.29 -10.06 5.46
N ASP A 133 8.31 -10.28 6.34
CA ASP A 133 6.88 -10.08 6.05
C ASP A 133 6.57 -8.64 5.64
N ALA A 134 7.15 -7.65 6.33
CA ALA A 134 6.96 -6.24 6.00
C ALA A 134 7.54 -5.89 4.62
N VAL A 135 8.73 -6.40 4.28
CA VAL A 135 9.35 -6.19 2.97
C VAL A 135 8.55 -6.88 1.87
N TYR A 136 8.09 -8.12 2.09
CA TYR A 136 7.23 -8.82 1.15
C TYR A 136 5.92 -8.09 0.90
N GLN A 137 5.27 -7.60 1.95
CA GLN A 137 4.04 -6.83 1.82
C GLN A 137 4.26 -5.58 0.97
N ARG A 138 5.32 -4.80 1.23
CA ARG A 138 5.64 -3.61 0.43
C ARG A 138 5.83 -3.95 -1.05
N LEU A 139 6.66 -4.96 -1.35
CA LEU A 139 6.91 -5.41 -2.71
C LEU A 139 5.64 -5.91 -3.41
N ALA A 140 4.75 -6.58 -2.68
CA ALA A 140 3.48 -7.05 -3.21
C ALA A 140 2.61 -5.88 -3.71
N TYR A 141 2.53 -4.80 -2.95
CA TYR A 141 1.78 -3.59 -3.31
C TYR A 141 2.45 -2.79 -4.44
N GLU A 142 3.77 -2.59 -4.36
CA GLU A 142 4.53 -1.86 -5.39
C GLU A 142 4.46 -2.56 -6.75
N GLU A 143 4.68 -3.87 -6.76
CA GLU A 143 4.74 -4.67 -7.99
C GLU A 143 3.37 -5.22 -8.42
N ASN A 144 2.33 -5.08 -7.57
CA ASN A 144 0.99 -5.67 -7.77
C ASN A 144 1.09 -7.19 -8.02
N HIS A 145 1.82 -7.90 -7.15
CA HIS A 145 2.16 -9.33 -7.36
C HIS A 145 1.91 -10.18 -6.12
N LEU A 146 0.94 -11.11 -6.21
CA LEU A 146 0.44 -11.92 -5.08
C LEU A 146 1.48 -12.91 -4.52
N ASP A 147 2.46 -13.34 -5.32
CA ASP A 147 3.50 -14.27 -4.84
C ASP A 147 4.30 -13.74 -3.65
N TYR A 148 4.44 -12.41 -3.51
CA TYR A 148 5.12 -11.85 -2.34
C TYR A 148 4.28 -12.04 -1.07
N CYS A 149 2.97 -11.78 -1.12
CA CYS A 149 2.06 -12.08 0.00
C CYS A 149 2.11 -13.57 0.37
N ASN A 150 2.23 -14.46 -0.62
CA ASN A 150 2.30 -15.89 -0.38
C ASN A 150 3.56 -16.36 0.36
N LYS A 151 4.63 -15.58 0.32
CA LYS A 151 5.90 -15.84 1.05
C LYS A 151 5.86 -15.36 2.50
N MET A 152 4.85 -14.59 2.89
CA MET A 152 4.73 -14.13 4.27
C MET A 152 4.41 -15.30 5.21
N GLU A 153 4.99 -15.28 6.40
CA GLU A 153 4.80 -16.30 7.44
C GLU A 153 3.58 -15.99 8.32
N SER A 154 3.33 -14.71 8.63
CA SER A 154 2.15 -14.29 9.40
C SER A 154 0.86 -14.59 8.63
N SER A 155 0.00 -15.45 9.19
CA SER A 155 -1.28 -15.78 8.55
C SER A 155 -2.18 -14.55 8.37
N LEU A 156 -2.36 -13.77 9.44
CA LEU A 156 -3.15 -12.54 9.40
C LEU A 156 -2.54 -11.49 8.46
N GLY A 157 -1.20 -11.36 8.45
CA GLY A 157 -0.50 -10.44 7.56
C GLY A 157 -0.65 -10.85 6.09
N LYS A 158 -0.53 -12.15 5.81
CA LYS A 158 -0.72 -12.75 4.50
C LYS A 158 -2.14 -12.53 3.98
N ASP A 159 -3.16 -12.82 4.79
CA ASP A 159 -4.56 -12.66 4.39
C ASP A 159 -4.86 -11.19 4.03
N ARG A 160 -4.41 -10.24 4.87
CA ARG A 160 -4.54 -8.80 4.59
C ARG A 160 -3.78 -8.36 3.33
N CYS A 161 -2.59 -8.92 3.10
CA CYS A 161 -1.81 -8.63 1.90
C CYS A 161 -2.52 -9.15 0.65
N LEU A 162 -2.98 -10.41 0.68
CA LEU A 162 -3.69 -11.04 -0.44
C LEU A 162 -4.97 -10.27 -0.78
N ASP A 163 -5.75 -9.89 0.21
CA ASP A 163 -6.98 -9.11 0.02
C ASP A 163 -6.69 -7.75 -0.64
N GLY A 164 -5.81 -6.94 -0.04
CA GLY A 164 -5.51 -5.60 -0.54
C GLY A 164 -4.84 -5.59 -1.92
N VAL A 165 -3.88 -6.50 -2.18
CA VAL A 165 -3.23 -6.59 -3.49
C VAL A 165 -4.18 -7.17 -4.54
N SER A 166 -5.03 -8.14 -4.19
CA SER A 166 -6.06 -8.65 -5.09
C SER A 166 -7.02 -7.56 -5.53
N TYR A 167 -7.47 -6.72 -4.59
CA TYR A 167 -8.29 -5.56 -4.92
C TYR A 167 -7.59 -4.59 -5.89
N GLN A 168 -6.32 -4.24 -5.64
CA GLN A 168 -5.56 -3.36 -6.54
C GLN A 168 -5.41 -3.94 -7.94
N ILE A 169 -5.13 -5.25 -8.06
CA ILE A 169 -5.04 -5.92 -9.35
C ILE A 169 -6.40 -5.94 -10.04
N ALA A 170 -7.47 -6.29 -9.32
CA ALA A 170 -8.83 -6.35 -9.87
C ALA A 170 -9.28 -5.00 -10.44
N VAL A 171 -9.04 -3.90 -9.73
CA VAL A 171 -9.40 -2.55 -10.22
C VAL A 171 -8.62 -2.17 -11.48
N LYS A 172 -7.33 -2.54 -11.57
CA LYS A 172 -6.46 -2.16 -12.71
C LYS A 172 -6.58 -3.08 -13.92
N GLN A 173 -6.74 -4.38 -13.69
CA GLN A 173 -6.61 -5.42 -14.70
C GLN A 173 -7.90 -6.24 -14.88
N GLY A 174 -8.91 -6.01 -14.05
CA GLY A 174 -10.10 -6.83 -13.95
C GLY A 174 -9.85 -8.15 -13.22
N CYS A 175 -10.94 -8.92 -13.08
CA CYS A 175 -10.93 -10.24 -12.48
C CYS A 175 -10.87 -11.34 -13.56
N GLY A 176 -9.96 -12.30 -13.41
CA GLY A 176 -9.88 -13.48 -14.30
C GLY A 176 -8.72 -14.43 -13.97
N GLU A 177 -8.72 -15.65 -14.53
CA GLU A 177 -7.73 -16.70 -14.21
C GLU A 177 -6.26 -16.29 -14.38
N LYS A 178 -5.98 -15.28 -15.22
CA LYS A 178 -4.62 -14.82 -15.50
C LYS A 178 -4.02 -13.93 -14.41
N THR A 179 -4.84 -13.38 -13.51
CA THR A 179 -4.37 -12.46 -12.47
C THR A 179 -3.91 -13.18 -11.20
N GLY A 180 -4.21 -14.47 -11.06
CA GLY A 180 -3.89 -15.25 -9.86
C GLY A 180 -4.73 -14.88 -8.63
N ILE A 181 -5.72 -14.00 -8.79
CA ILE A 181 -6.67 -13.63 -7.74
C ILE A 181 -7.55 -14.83 -7.42
N GLU A 182 -7.77 -15.08 -6.13
CA GLU A 182 -8.62 -16.16 -5.68
C GLU A 182 -10.09 -15.92 -6.14
N PRO A 183 -10.79 -16.96 -6.66
CA PRO A 183 -12.10 -16.77 -7.28
C PRO A 183 -13.16 -16.13 -6.38
N SER A 184 -13.18 -16.44 -5.08
CA SER A 184 -14.15 -15.88 -4.14
C SER A 184 -13.94 -14.38 -3.91
N VAL A 185 -12.68 -13.91 -3.91
CA VAL A 185 -12.37 -12.47 -3.87
C VAL A 185 -12.94 -11.77 -5.10
N CYS A 186 -12.75 -12.35 -6.28
CA CYS A 186 -13.31 -11.78 -7.50
C CYS A 186 -14.84 -11.78 -7.53
N GLU A 187 -15.47 -12.82 -7.00
CA GLU A 187 -16.93 -12.87 -6.85
C GLU A 187 -17.45 -11.78 -5.89
N ALA A 188 -16.74 -11.53 -4.79
CA ALA A 188 -17.08 -10.47 -3.85
C ALA A 188 -17.00 -9.08 -4.51
N ILE A 189 -15.92 -8.78 -5.22
CA ILE A 189 -15.74 -7.51 -5.95
C ILE A 189 -16.85 -7.31 -6.98
N GLN A 190 -17.11 -8.32 -7.82
CA GLN A 190 -18.17 -8.24 -8.83
C GLN A 190 -19.57 -8.12 -8.21
N THR A 191 -19.77 -8.68 -7.02
CA THR A 191 -21.02 -8.53 -6.28
C THR A 191 -21.19 -7.11 -5.78
N LEU A 192 -20.16 -6.53 -5.16
CA LEU A 192 -20.15 -5.14 -4.72
C LEU A 192 -20.41 -4.18 -5.90
N GLU A 193 -19.73 -4.36 -7.03
CA GLU A 193 -19.94 -3.57 -8.24
C GLU A 193 -21.40 -3.63 -8.74
N ARG A 194 -22.01 -4.83 -8.75
CA ARG A 194 -23.43 -4.99 -9.15
C ARG A 194 -24.38 -4.29 -8.18
N VAL A 195 -24.10 -4.38 -6.88
CA VAL A 195 -24.91 -3.72 -5.85
C VAL A 195 -24.81 -2.21 -5.98
N ILE A 196 -23.61 -1.65 -6.11
CA ILE A 196 -23.41 -0.21 -6.33
C ILE A 196 -24.10 0.24 -7.62
N ALA A 197 -23.98 -0.53 -8.71
CA ALA A 197 -24.63 -0.22 -9.98
C ALA A 197 -26.17 -0.23 -9.90
N SER A 198 -26.77 -0.90 -8.90
CA SER A 198 -28.21 -0.90 -8.70
C SER A 198 -28.74 0.43 -8.15
N GLN A 199 -27.87 1.25 -7.53
CA GLN A 199 -28.24 2.47 -6.81
C GLN A 199 -29.34 2.27 -5.75
N ASP A 200 -29.47 1.05 -5.21
CA ASP A 200 -30.44 0.70 -4.18
C ASP A 200 -29.74 0.50 -2.83
N PRO A 201 -29.89 1.43 -1.87
CA PRO A 201 -29.27 1.32 -0.54
C PRO A 201 -29.63 0.04 0.21
N SER A 202 -30.83 -0.51 -0.05
CA SER A 202 -31.29 -1.76 0.57
C SER A 202 -30.41 -2.94 0.21
N GLN A 203 -29.78 -2.91 -0.97
CA GLN A 203 -28.86 -3.95 -1.40
C GLN A 203 -27.49 -3.82 -0.72
N CYS A 204 -27.01 -2.60 -0.44
CA CYS A 204 -25.81 -2.40 0.37
C CYS A 204 -26.00 -2.96 1.79
N MET A 205 -27.20 -2.83 2.36
CA MET A 205 -27.51 -3.37 3.70
C MET A 205 -27.46 -4.90 3.79
N ASN A 206 -27.50 -5.61 2.66
CA ASN A 206 -27.34 -7.08 2.62
C ASN A 206 -25.87 -7.51 2.57
N ILE A 207 -24.92 -6.58 2.46
CA ILE A 207 -23.49 -6.86 2.52
C ILE A 207 -23.10 -7.12 3.98
N PHE A 208 -22.51 -8.30 4.24
CA PHE A 208 -22.18 -8.75 5.59
C PHE A 208 -21.01 -7.99 6.20
N GLN A 209 -20.00 -7.61 5.40
CA GLN A 209 -18.83 -6.89 5.88
C GLN A 209 -19.15 -5.40 6.00
N GLU A 210 -18.93 -4.84 7.19
CA GLU A 210 -19.30 -3.46 7.48
C GLU A 210 -18.54 -2.45 6.62
N ASN A 211 -17.26 -2.71 6.35
CA ASN A 211 -16.45 -1.86 5.49
C ASN A 211 -16.98 -1.85 4.05
N ASP A 212 -17.28 -3.03 3.48
CA ASP A 212 -17.84 -3.13 2.13
C ASP A 212 -19.23 -2.50 2.04
N ARG A 213 -20.05 -2.64 3.10
CA ARG A 213 -21.35 -1.97 3.22
C ARG A 213 -21.19 -0.44 3.22
N SER A 214 -20.24 0.08 4.00
CA SER A 214 -19.94 1.51 4.05
C SER A 214 -19.48 2.04 2.69
N VAL A 215 -18.51 1.36 2.06
CA VAL A 215 -18.03 1.70 0.71
C VAL A 215 -19.16 1.68 -0.31
N CYS A 216 -20.07 0.71 -0.20
CA CYS A 216 -21.24 0.62 -1.06
C CYS A 216 -22.17 1.83 -0.90
N LEU A 217 -22.55 2.16 0.34
CA LEU A 217 -23.45 3.28 0.67
C LEU A 217 -22.83 4.62 0.25
N GLU A 218 -21.54 4.81 0.50
CA GLU A 218 -20.78 5.97 0.05
C GLU A 218 -20.81 6.09 -1.49
N ALA A 219 -20.52 5.00 -2.21
CA ALA A 219 -20.47 4.99 -3.67
C ALA A 219 -21.81 5.30 -4.34
N ILE A 220 -22.94 4.95 -3.71
CA ILE A 220 -24.28 5.29 -4.21
C ILE A 220 -24.79 6.64 -3.71
N GLY A 221 -24.03 7.33 -2.85
CA GLY A 221 -24.37 8.65 -2.31
C GLY A 221 -25.40 8.63 -1.18
N SER A 222 -25.69 7.46 -0.60
CA SER A 222 -26.56 7.28 0.57
C SER A 222 -25.78 6.96 1.85
N GLY A 223 -24.47 7.21 1.84
CA GLY A 223 -23.59 7.02 3.00
C GLY A 223 -23.82 8.08 4.08
N ASP A 224 -23.19 7.86 5.22
CA ASP A 224 -22.97 8.85 6.28
C ASP A 224 -21.60 9.48 5.99
N ARG A 225 -21.58 10.74 5.57
CA ARG A 225 -20.40 11.39 4.95
C ARG A 225 -19.60 12.23 5.95
N ASP A 226 -20.26 12.73 6.96
CA ASP A 226 -19.72 13.49 8.08
C ASP A 226 -19.58 12.66 9.36
N HIS A 227 -20.04 11.42 9.33
CA HIS A 227 -19.86 10.41 10.37
C HIS A 227 -20.57 10.76 11.67
N ASP A 228 -21.79 11.30 11.55
CA ASP A 228 -22.65 11.66 12.69
C ASP A 228 -23.74 10.61 13.00
N ASP A 229 -23.74 9.49 12.25
CA ASP A 229 -24.74 8.41 12.23
C ASP A 229 -26.07 8.74 11.53
N LEU A 230 -26.17 9.82 10.75
CA LEU A 230 -27.24 10.05 9.77
C LEU A 230 -26.76 9.74 8.34
N THR A 231 -27.57 9.00 7.59
CA THR A 231 -27.31 8.82 6.15
C THR A 231 -27.72 10.08 5.37
N GLY A 232 -27.12 10.33 4.20
CA GLY A 232 -27.48 11.45 3.34
C GLY A 232 -28.99 11.56 3.00
N ASP A 233 -29.72 10.44 3.00
CA ASP A 233 -31.19 10.44 2.83
C ASP A 233 -31.93 10.92 4.10
N GLN A 234 -31.41 10.59 5.29
CA GLN A 234 -31.93 11.10 6.56
C GLN A 234 -31.63 12.59 6.68
N GLU A 235 -30.39 12.97 6.39
CA GLU A 235 -29.93 14.35 6.31
C GLU A 235 -30.84 15.22 5.43
N THR A 236 -31.06 14.78 4.19
CA THR A 236 -31.98 15.44 3.25
C THR A 236 -33.41 15.57 3.80
N ARG A 237 -33.86 14.58 4.59
CA ARG A 237 -35.20 14.58 5.20
C ARG A 237 -35.30 15.53 6.38
N PHE A 238 -34.24 15.70 7.17
CA PHE A 238 -34.18 16.62 8.30
C PHE A 238 -33.76 18.04 7.88
N GLY A 239 -33.21 18.19 6.68
CA GLY A 239 -32.72 19.48 6.15
C GLY A 239 -31.32 19.84 6.65
N THR A 240 -30.63 18.88 7.26
CA THR A 240 -29.26 18.99 7.77
C THR A 240 -28.23 18.76 6.65
N SER A 241 -26.96 19.02 6.94
CA SER A 241 -25.88 19.10 5.97
C SER A 241 -25.07 17.82 5.93
N ASP A 242 -25.16 17.05 4.82
CA ASP A 242 -24.51 15.73 4.65
C ASP A 242 -22.98 15.72 4.58
N THR A 243 -22.33 16.78 5.08
CA THR A 243 -20.89 16.97 5.15
C THR A 243 -20.47 17.75 6.40
N ASN A 244 -21.41 18.03 7.30
CA ASN A 244 -21.19 18.75 8.54
C ASN A 244 -22.03 18.12 9.65
N PRO A 245 -21.42 17.41 10.62
CA PRO A 245 -22.14 16.60 11.59
C PRO A 245 -22.95 17.40 12.63
N ASP A 246 -22.84 18.73 12.60
CA ASP A 246 -23.45 19.70 13.52
C ASP A 246 -23.86 20.92 12.66
N THR A 247 -25.06 20.89 12.10
CA THR A 247 -25.47 21.77 11.00
C THR A 247 -25.57 23.23 11.44
N ASP A 248 -26.01 23.51 12.66
CA ASP A 248 -26.12 24.86 13.19
C ASP A 248 -24.89 25.33 14.00
N GLY A 249 -24.00 24.40 14.36
CA GLY A 249 -22.70 24.66 14.95
C GLY A 249 -22.75 24.96 16.44
N ASP A 250 -23.76 24.45 17.17
CA ASP A 250 -23.95 24.72 18.59
C ASP A 250 -23.15 23.78 19.50
N GLY A 251 -22.68 22.65 18.97
CA GLY A 251 -21.89 21.63 19.66
C GLY A 251 -22.61 20.31 19.96
N LEU A 252 -23.88 20.15 19.59
CA LEU A 252 -24.56 18.85 19.46
C LEU A 252 -24.51 18.37 18.02
N THR A 253 -24.46 17.06 17.80
CA THR A 253 -24.57 16.54 16.43
C THR A 253 -26.02 16.52 15.98
N ASP A 254 -26.26 16.67 14.67
CA ASP A 254 -27.61 16.67 14.09
C ASP A 254 -28.39 15.43 14.53
N LYS A 255 -27.73 14.26 14.48
CA LYS A 255 -28.26 13.00 15.01
C LYS A 255 -28.68 13.06 16.48
N ASP A 256 -27.85 13.64 17.36
CA ASP A 256 -28.14 13.68 18.80
C ASP A 256 -29.28 14.64 19.10
N GLU A 257 -29.34 15.77 18.42
CA GLU A 257 -30.46 16.69 18.49
C GLU A 257 -31.77 16.03 18.08
N ILE A 258 -31.79 15.33 16.94
CA ILE A 258 -33.00 14.69 16.43
C ILE A 258 -33.42 13.48 17.30
N MET A 259 -32.48 12.63 17.69
CA MET A 259 -32.77 11.30 18.25
C MET A 259 -32.70 11.24 19.78
N VAL A 260 -31.94 12.12 20.41
CA VAL A 260 -31.72 12.13 21.87
C VAL A 260 -32.49 13.26 22.52
N TRP A 261 -32.31 14.49 22.04
CA TRP A 261 -32.84 15.69 22.72
C TRP A 261 -34.20 16.14 22.16
N GLY A 262 -34.48 15.84 20.91
CA GLY A 262 -35.67 16.32 20.20
C GLY A 262 -35.61 17.82 19.88
N THR A 263 -34.41 18.40 19.86
CA THR A 263 -34.13 19.79 19.45
C THR A 263 -34.13 19.92 17.94
N ASN A 264 -34.01 21.15 17.44
CA ASN A 264 -34.02 21.44 16.02
C ASN A 264 -32.58 21.65 15.51
N PRO A 265 -32.02 20.74 14.70
CA PRO A 265 -30.61 20.77 14.28
C PRO A 265 -30.24 21.88 13.30
N LEU A 266 -31.15 22.81 13.07
CA LEU A 266 -30.97 23.97 12.21
C LEU A 266 -30.98 25.28 13.01
N VAL A 267 -31.09 25.19 14.34
CA VAL A 267 -31.30 26.32 15.25
C VAL A 267 -30.59 26.04 16.56
N SER A 268 -29.47 26.73 16.78
CA SER A 268 -28.60 26.55 17.95
C SER A 268 -29.27 26.74 19.32
N ASP A 269 -30.47 27.33 19.38
CA ASP A 269 -31.24 27.63 20.59
C ASP A 269 -32.70 27.32 20.27
N SER A 270 -33.12 26.08 20.55
CA SER A 270 -34.40 25.54 20.09
C SER A 270 -35.60 26.13 20.83
N ASP A 271 -35.43 26.56 22.08
CA ASP A 271 -36.51 27.11 22.91
C ASP A 271 -36.53 28.66 22.93
N GLY A 272 -35.46 29.30 22.44
CA GLY A 272 -35.33 30.74 22.25
C GLY A 272 -35.01 31.51 23.53
N ASP A 273 -34.40 30.87 24.53
CA ASP A 273 -34.12 31.47 25.83
C ASP A 273 -32.72 32.12 25.97
N HIS A 274 -31.92 32.10 24.90
CA HIS A 274 -30.56 32.61 24.73
C HIS A 274 -29.43 31.73 25.25
N PHE A 275 -29.70 30.48 25.61
CA PHE A 275 -28.67 29.45 25.79
C PHE A 275 -28.72 28.48 24.61
N THR A 276 -27.57 27.97 24.18
CA THR A 276 -27.60 26.95 23.11
C THR A 276 -28.08 25.61 23.66
N ASP A 277 -28.64 24.77 22.79
CA ASP A 277 -29.11 23.43 23.19
C ASP A 277 -27.94 22.63 23.80
N ALA A 278 -26.75 22.72 23.22
CA ALA A 278 -25.52 22.16 23.77
C ALA A 278 -25.14 22.71 25.16
N GLU A 279 -25.23 24.04 25.37
CA GLU A 279 -24.93 24.68 26.65
C GLU A 279 -25.87 24.20 27.75
N GLU A 280 -27.16 24.07 27.43
CA GLU A 280 -28.17 23.59 28.36
C GLU A 280 -27.95 22.12 28.71
N VAL A 281 -27.76 21.25 27.71
CA VAL A 281 -27.46 19.83 27.90
C VAL A 281 -26.21 19.64 28.78
N GLN A 282 -25.13 20.37 28.50
CA GLN A 282 -23.90 20.33 29.28
C GLN A 282 -24.12 20.86 30.72
N GLY A 283 -25.01 21.85 30.88
CA GLY A 283 -25.40 22.43 32.17
C GLY A 283 -26.40 21.59 32.98
N GLY A 284 -27.00 20.54 32.38
CA GLY A 284 -28.05 19.74 32.99
C GLY A 284 -29.43 20.42 32.98
N TYR A 285 -29.68 21.26 31.97
CA TYR A 285 -30.94 21.96 31.71
C TYR A 285 -31.65 21.36 30.49
N ASN A 286 -32.97 21.57 30.41
CA ASN A 286 -33.79 21.00 29.35
C ASN A 286 -33.77 21.91 28.11
N PRO A 287 -33.25 21.46 26.96
CA PRO A 287 -33.06 22.30 25.76
C PRO A 287 -34.35 22.64 24.99
N LEU A 288 -35.52 22.30 25.55
CA LEU A 288 -36.84 22.54 24.95
C LEU A 288 -37.74 23.39 25.86
N GLY A 289 -37.17 24.02 26.88
CA GLY A 289 -37.91 24.83 27.83
C GLY A 289 -37.38 24.75 29.25
N ALA A 290 -37.87 25.64 30.10
CA ALA A 290 -37.45 25.73 31.51
C ALA A 290 -37.46 24.39 32.28
N GLY A 291 -36.32 24.05 32.90
CA GLY A 291 -36.21 22.90 33.79
C GLY A 291 -34.78 22.36 33.89
N ARG A 292 -34.57 21.39 34.78
CA ARG A 292 -33.35 20.54 34.79
C ARG A 292 -33.68 19.18 34.17
N LEU A 293 -32.68 18.56 33.55
CA LEU A 293 -32.73 17.18 33.04
C LEU A 293 -32.95 16.15 34.17
#